data_AF-A0A1E3T0Z7-F1
#
_entry.id   AF-A0A1E3T0Z7-F1
#
_cell.length_a   1.000
_cell.length_b   1.000
_cell.length_c   1.000
_cell.angle_alpha   90.00
_cell.angle_beta   90.00
_cell.angle_gamma   90.00
#
_symmetry.space_group_name_H-M   'P 1'
#
loop_
_entity.id
_entity.type
_entity.pdbx_description
1 polymer ?
#
loop_
_entity_poly.entity_id
_entity_poly.type
_entity_poly.pdbx_seq_one_letter_code
_entity_poly.pdbx_strand_id
1 'polypeptide(L)'
;MNSESAQRFRRVFMGYDPFAVDACLEELTTKQQLLLEEIESLQARLNQSTDDVAALRREVAVLSETSPSPHAMQQRMAKMLRHAVDEAAQMKAEAKAEAQALVAAIESEAEAARRKHAEQWEEMAAQRSALDAECAEIRKELDAEVARMRAETQQAIEEAWQDAQQERDQLLADAQQEADQLLADAKQEAEQCREQARLVMEEASERRIKILEQLMGVFRALEAVPADLESAHRERIQEESGVVVPFEQKFSAG
;
A
#
# COMPACT_ATOMS: atom_id res chain seq x y z
N MET A 1 -85.35 -81.51 -9.41
CA MET A 1 -86.25 -82.55 -9.95
C MET A 1 -85.79 -82.76 -11.39
N ASN A 2 -84.91 -83.70 -11.72
CA ASN A 2 -85.04 -85.14 -11.53
C ASN A 2 -83.72 -85.77 -11.08
N SER A 3 -83.76 -86.56 -10.02
CA SER A 3 -82.71 -87.48 -9.63
C SER A 3 -82.64 -88.59 -10.69
N GLU A 4 -81.65 -88.52 -11.58
CA GLU A 4 -81.31 -89.64 -12.47
C GLU A 4 -80.89 -90.83 -11.58
N SER A 5 -81.77 -91.83 -11.51
CA SER A 5 -81.54 -93.08 -10.83
C SER A 5 -80.32 -93.78 -11.43
N ALA A 6 -79.41 -94.27 -10.57
CA ALA A 6 -78.24 -95.03 -11.02
C ALA A 6 -78.66 -96.26 -11.85
N GLN A 7 -78.48 -96.17 -13.18
CA GLN A 7 -78.88 -97.21 -14.13
C GLN A 7 -78.06 -98.48 -13.86
N ARG A 8 -78.71 -99.55 -13.38
CA ARG A 8 -78.08 -100.85 -13.12
C ARG A 8 -78.15 -101.72 -14.36
N PHE A 9 -77.05 -101.82 -15.09
CA PHE A 9 -76.93 -102.73 -16.24
C PHE A 9 -76.88 -104.20 -15.80
N ARG A 10 -77.48 -105.10 -16.59
CA ARG A 10 -77.45 -106.54 -16.35
C ARG A 10 -76.04 -107.09 -16.65
N ARG A 11 -75.47 -107.91 -15.75
CA ARG A 11 -74.17 -108.59 -15.94
C ARG A 11 -74.33 -109.89 -16.71
N VAL A 12 -73.57 -110.07 -17.77
CA VAL A 12 -73.43 -111.31 -18.55
C VAL A 12 -72.03 -111.89 -18.28
N PHE A 13 -71.78 -113.16 -18.60
CA PHE A 13 -70.47 -113.80 -18.39
C PHE A 13 -69.36 -112.95 -19.04
N MET A 14 -68.44 -112.43 -18.20
CA MET A 14 -67.36 -111.51 -18.56
C MET A 14 -67.76 -110.04 -18.90
N GLY A 15 -68.89 -109.52 -18.43
CA GLY A 15 -69.15 -108.07 -18.57
C GLY A 15 -70.57 -107.59 -18.27
N TYR A 16 -70.86 -106.35 -18.68
CA TYR A 16 -72.22 -105.84 -18.79
C TYR A 16 -72.80 -106.19 -20.17
N ASP A 17 -74.13 -106.29 -20.27
CA ASP A 17 -74.82 -106.49 -21.55
C ASP A 17 -74.51 -105.34 -22.53
N PRO A 18 -73.80 -105.60 -23.65
CA PRO A 18 -73.38 -104.57 -24.59
C PRO A 18 -74.56 -103.76 -25.13
N PHE A 19 -75.68 -104.41 -25.47
CA PHE A 19 -76.83 -103.74 -26.08
C PHE A 19 -77.51 -102.76 -25.12
N ALA A 20 -77.59 -103.11 -23.83
CA ALA A 20 -78.16 -102.24 -22.80
C ALA A 20 -77.24 -101.06 -22.44
N VAL A 21 -75.92 -101.27 -22.52
CA VAL A 21 -74.92 -100.21 -22.32
C VAL A 21 -74.91 -99.27 -23.52
N ASP A 22 -74.94 -99.80 -24.75
CA ASP A 22 -74.95 -99.02 -26.00
C ASP A 22 -76.22 -98.16 -26.10
N ALA A 23 -77.39 -98.71 -25.80
CA ALA A 23 -78.63 -97.92 -25.77
C ALA A 23 -78.60 -96.78 -24.73
N CYS A 24 -77.98 -97.01 -23.57
CA CYS A 24 -77.81 -95.96 -22.56
C CYS A 24 -76.75 -94.93 -22.96
N LEU A 25 -75.68 -95.34 -23.63
CA LEU A 25 -74.69 -94.42 -24.21
C LEU A 25 -75.33 -93.56 -25.31
N GLU A 26 -76.22 -94.11 -26.14
CA GLU A 26 -77.01 -93.35 -27.12
C GLU A 26 -77.96 -92.35 -26.45
N GLU A 27 -78.67 -92.75 -25.39
CA GLU A 27 -79.51 -91.84 -24.60
C GLU A 27 -78.71 -90.72 -23.92
N LEU A 28 -77.52 -91.04 -23.38
CA LEU A 28 -76.66 -90.03 -22.75
C LEU A 28 -76.01 -89.10 -23.77
N THR A 29 -75.61 -89.62 -24.94
CA THR A 29 -75.04 -88.80 -26.01
C THR A 29 -76.08 -87.88 -26.64
N THR A 30 -77.31 -88.35 -26.85
CA THR A 30 -78.43 -87.50 -27.29
C THR A 30 -78.81 -86.44 -26.27
N LYS A 31 -78.85 -86.78 -24.96
CA LYS A 31 -79.02 -85.80 -23.88
C LYS A 31 -77.87 -84.79 -23.83
N GLN A 32 -76.63 -85.22 -23.98
CA GLN A 32 -75.46 -84.33 -24.01
C GLN A 32 -75.51 -83.39 -25.22
N GLN A 33 -75.88 -83.89 -26.41
CA GLN A 33 -76.08 -83.08 -27.60
C GLN A 33 -77.18 -82.03 -27.37
N LEU A 34 -78.32 -82.43 -26.81
CA LEU A 34 -79.42 -81.51 -26.50
C LEU A 34 -79.02 -80.42 -25.48
N LEU A 35 -78.24 -80.77 -24.46
CA LEU A 35 -77.74 -79.79 -23.48
C LEU A 35 -76.71 -78.84 -24.10
N LEU A 36 -75.85 -79.31 -25.01
CA LEU A 36 -74.92 -78.46 -25.74
C LEU A 36 -75.67 -77.50 -26.66
N GLU A 37 -76.66 -78.00 -27.42
CA GLU A 37 -77.56 -77.18 -28.23
C GLU A 37 -78.31 -76.14 -27.37
N GLU A 38 -78.76 -76.52 -26.18
CA GLU A 38 -79.42 -75.60 -25.24
C GLU A 38 -78.44 -74.53 -24.72
N ILE A 39 -77.21 -74.90 -24.35
CA ILE A 39 -76.16 -73.95 -23.92
C ILE A 39 -75.81 -72.99 -25.05
N GLU A 40 -75.62 -73.48 -26.27
CA GLU A 40 -75.36 -72.65 -27.44
C GLU A 40 -76.53 -71.69 -27.71
N SER A 41 -77.77 -72.16 -27.58
CA SER A 41 -78.96 -71.31 -27.71
C SER A 41 -79.04 -70.22 -26.62
N LEU A 42 -78.65 -70.54 -25.38
CA LEU A 42 -78.63 -69.60 -24.27
C LEU A 42 -77.51 -68.57 -24.42
N GLN A 43 -76.34 -69.00 -24.90
CA GLN A 43 -75.23 -68.10 -25.23
C GLN A 43 -75.59 -67.16 -26.37
N ALA A 44 -76.22 -67.66 -27.44
CA ALA A 44 -76.72 -66.84 -28.54
C ALA A 44 -77.75 -65.81 -28.04
N ARG A 45 -78.68 -66.21 -27.18
CA ARG A 45 -79.67 -65.31 -26.56
C ARG A 45 -79.03 -64.27 -25.64
N LEU A 46 -77.99 -64.64 -24.89
CA LEU A 46 -77.24 -63.71 -24.05
C LEU A 46 -76.52 -62.67 -24.92
N ASN A 47 -75.84 -63.11 -25.98
CA ASN A 47 -75.15 -62.21 -26.92
C ASN A 47 -76.13 -61.26 -27.61
N GLN A 48 -77.28 -61.78 -28.07
CA GLN A 48 -78.34 -60.95 -28.62
C GLN A 48 -78.82 -59.91 -27.61
N SER A 49 -79.04 -60.30 -26.35
CA SER A 49 -79.43 -59.37 -25.30
C SER A 49 -78.35 -58.33 -25.00
N THR A 50 -77.06 -58.68 -25.08
CA THR A 50 -75.98 -57.70 -24.87
C THR A 50 -75.91 -56.69 -26.02
N ASP A 51 -76.13 -57.14 -27.24
CA ASP A 51 -76.18 -56.27 -28.42
C ASP A 51 -77.41 -55.36 -28.39
N ASP A 52 -78.57 -55.90 -28.00
CA ASP A 52 -79.80 -55.13 -27.79
C ASP A 52 -79.60 -54.08 -26.68
N VAL A 53 -78.95 -54.43 -25.57
CA VAL A 53 -78.62 -53.47 -24.51
C VAL A 53 -77.65 -52.39 -25.01
N ALA A 54 -76.66 -52.74 -25.83
CA ALA A 54 -75.76 -51.76 -26.43
C ALA A 54 -76.45 -50.86 -27.47
N ALA A 55 -77.42 -51.38 -28.22
CA ALA A 55 -78.27 -50.62 -29.13
C ALA A 55 -79.19 -49.67 -28.36
N LEU A 56 -79.91 -50.16 -27.35
CA LEU A 56 -80.78 -49.36 -26.49
C LEU A 56 -80.02 -48.25 -25.76
N ARG A 57 -78.79 -48.51 -25.29
CA ARG A 57 -77.92 -47.45 -24.71
C ARG A 57 -77.60 -46.34 -25.71
N ARG A 58 -77.35 -46.69 -26.98
CA ARG A 58 -77.12 -45.71 -28.05
C ARG A 58 -78.39 -44.91 -28.35
N GLU A 59 -79.54 -45.56 -28.42
CA GLU A 59 -80.84 -44.90 -28.63
C GLU A 59 -81.20 -43.96 -27.47
N VAL A 60 -81.00 -44.40 -26.23
CA VAL A 60 -81.20 -43.57 -25.03
C VAL A 60 -80.28 -42.35 -25.04
N ALA A 61 -79.02 -42.49 -25.51
CA ALA A 61 -78.12 -41.35 -25.67
C ALA A 61 -78.68 -40.34 -26.69
N VAL A 62 -79.12 -40.80 -27.86
CA VAL A 62 -79.75 -39.94 -28.88
C VAL A 62 -81.02 -39.27 -28.35
N LEU A 63 -81.87 -39.99 -27.61
CA LEU A 63 -83.09 -39.44 -27.01
C LEU A 63 -82.76 -38.42 -25.90
N SER A 64 -81.74 -38.66 -25.10
CA SER A 64 -81.28 -37.69 -24.09
C SER A 64 -80.73 -36.40 -24.74
N GLU A 65 -80.20 -36.48 -25.96
CA GLU A 65 -79.66 -35.34 -26.69
C GLU A 65 -80.72 -34.59 -27.51
N THR A 66 -81.82 -35.23 -27.90
CA THR A 66 -82.83 -34.66 -28.83
C THR A 66 -84.19 -34.38 -28.16
N SER A 67 -84.53 -35.08 -27.07
CA SER A 67 -85.85 -34.96 -26.44
C SER A 67 -86.04 -33.62 -25.72
N PRO A 68 -87.23 -33.01 -25.79
CA PRO A 68 -87.59 -31.85 -24.98
C PRO A 68 -87.98 -32.21 -23.53
N SER A 69 -87.81 -33.47 -23.08
CA SER A 69 -88.15 -33.84 -21.71
C SER A 69 -87.24 -33.15 -20.66
N PRO A 70 -87.76 -32.80 -19.46
CA PRO A 70 -86.98 -32.13 -18.42
C PRO A 70 -85.72 -32.88 -17.99
N HIS A 71 -85.78 -34.21 -17.91
CA HIS A 71 -84.64 -35.06 -17.54
C HIS A 71 -83.55 -35.06 -18.62
N ALA A 72 -83.93 -35.12 -19.91
CA ALA A 72 -83.01 -35.00 -21.03
C ALA A 72 -82.33 -33.63 -21.10
N MET A 73 -83.05 -32.55 -20.77
CA MET A 73 -82.45 -31.21 -20.64
C MET A 73 -81.48 -31.13 -19.45
N GLN A 74 -81.83 -31.68 -18.28
CA GLN A 74 -80.93 -31.73 -17.11
C GLN A 74 -79.64 -32.49 -17.41
N GLN A 75 -79.72 -33.62 -18.11
CA GLN A 75 -78.56 -34.42 -18.47
C GLN A 75 -77.65 -33.71 -19.49
N ARG A 76 -78.24 -33.02 -20.48
CA ARG A 76 -77.48 -32.14 -21.38
C ARG A 76 -76.83 -30.97 -20.63
N MET A 77 -77.54 -30.30 -19.74
CA MET A 77 -76.97 -29.25 -18.89
C MET A 77 -75.83 -29.78 -18.03
N ALA A 78 -75.97 -30.96 -17.42
CA ALA A 78 -74.89 -31.57 -16.65
C ALA A 78 -73.65 -31.90 -17.51
N LYS A 79 -73.86 -32.41 -18.74
CA LYS A 79 -72.78 -32.67 -19.71
C LYS A 79 -72.08 -31.37 -20.13
N MET A 80 -72.84 -30.32 -20.46
CA MET A 80 -72.28 -29.00 -20.79
C MET A 80 -71.52 -28.38 -19.60
N LEU A 81 -72.05 -28.47 -18.38
CA LEU A 81 -71.37 -27.98 -17.18
C LEU A 81 -70.07 -28.74 -16.91
N ARG A 82 -70.05 -30.06 -17.11
CA ARG A 82 -68.80 -30.84 -17.00
C ARG A 82 -67.77 -30.37 -18.03
N HIS A 83 -68.15 -30.25 -19.30
CA HIS A 83 -67.24 -29.74 -20.33
C HIS A 83 -66.72 -28.33 -20.00
N ALA A 84 -67.59 -27.40 -19.58
CA ALA A 84 -67.15 -26.06 -19.19
C ALA A 84 -66.21 -26.06 -17.98
N VAL A 85 -66.43 -26.96 -17.00
CA VAL A 85 -65.54 -27.13 -15.84
C VAL A 85 -64.19 -27.72 -16.27
N ASP A 86 -64.19 -28.71 -17.15
CA ASP A 86 -62.98 -29.34 -17.67
C ASP A 86 -62.17 -28.36 -18.53
N GLU A 87 -62.82 -27.61 -19.41
CA GLU A 87 -62.21 -26.53 -20.20
C GLU A 87 -61.65 -25.43 -19.29
N ALA A 88 -62.39 -25.02 -18.27
CA ALA A 88 -61.89 -24.05 -17.30
C ALA A 88 -60.71 -24.58 -16.48
N ALA A 89 -60.67 -25.87 -16.17
CA ALA A 89 -59.54 -26.50 -15.51
C ALA A 89 -58.31 -26.57 -16.42
N GLN A 90 -58.50 -26.90 -17.70
CA GLN A 90 -57.45 -26.89 -18.71
C GLN A 90 -56.87 -25.49 -18.92
N MET A 91 -57.72 -24.48 -19.14
CA MET A 91 -57.28 -23.09 -19.28
C MET A 91 -56.51 -22.60 -18.04
N LYS A 92 -56.94 -23.01 -16.84
CA LYS A 92 -56.21 -22.68 -15.61
C LYS A 92 -54.87 -23.40 -15.51
N ALA A 93 -54.78 -24.64 -15.96
CA ALA A 93 -53.53 -25.39 -15.96
C ALA A 93 -52.53 -24.76 -16.96
N GLU A 94 -53.00 -24.41 -18.16
CA GLU A 94 -52.21 -23.73 -19.19
C GLU A 94 -51.74 -22.36 -18.70
N ALA A 95 -52.63 -21.51 -18.18
CA ALA A 95 -52.26 -20.21 -17.64
C ALA A 95 -51.25 -20.31 -16.48
N LYS A 96 -51.36 -21.34 -15.63
CA LYS A 96 -50.37 -21.60 -14.56
C LYS A 96 -49.03 -22.05 -15.13
N ALA A 97 -49.02 -22.91 -16.15
CA ALA A 97 -47.80 -23.36 -16.79
C ALA A 97 -47.08 -22.21 -17.50
N GLU A 98 -47.82 -21.34 -18.20
CA GLU A 98 -47.28 -20.12 -18.81
C GLU A 98 -46.73 -19.16 -17.76
N ALA A 99 -47.46 -18.92 -16.66
CA ALA A 99 -46.97 -18.08 -15.57
C ALA A 99 -45.69 -18.64 -14.93
N GLN A 100 -45.62 -19.95 -14.72
CA GLN A 100 -44.41 -20.62 -14.22
C GLN A 100 -43.24 -20.49 -15.20
N ALA A 101 -43.49 -20.61 -16.51
CA ALA A 101 -42.47 -20.43 -17.53
C ALA A 101 -41.93 -18.99 -17.56
N LEU A 102 -42.80 -17.99 -17.40
CA LEU A 102 -42.40 -16.58 -17.30
C LEU A 102 -41.59 -16.31 -16.03
N VAL A 103 -42.02 -16.83 -14.88
CA VAL A 103 -41.27 -16.70 -13.63
C VAL A 103 -39.89 -17.34 -13.76
N ALA A 104 -39.80 -18.57 -14.31
CA ALA A 104 -38.52 -19.24 -14.52
C ALA A 104 -37.61 -18.48 -15.49
N ALA A 105 -38.16 -17.88 -16.55
CA ALA A 105 -37.40 -17.04 -17.47
C ALA A 105 -36.84 -15.80 -16.76
N ILE A 106 -37.67 -15.06 -16.02
CA ILE A 106 -37.26 -13.88 -15.25
C ILE A 106 -36.19 -14.23 -14.22
N GLU A 107 -36.35 -15.35 -13.50
CA GLU A 107 -35.36 -15.81 -12.53
C GLU A 107 -34.02 -16.13 -13.19
N SER A 108 -34.04 -16.81 -14.34
CA SER A 108 -32.83 -17.12 -15.10
C SER A 108 -32.11 -15.86 -15.61
N GLU A 109 -32.86 -14.87 -16.06
CA GLU A 109 -32.32 -13.58 -16.50
C GLU A 109 -31.77 -12.77 -15.33
N ALA A 110 -32.45 -12.77 -14.18
CA ALA A 110 -31.99 -12.12 -12.96
C ALA A 110 -30.69 -12.76 -12.45
N GLU A 111 -30.57 -14.08 -12.49
CA GLU A 111 -29.33 -14.79 -12.17
C GLU A 111 -28.21 -14.46 -13.14
N ALA A 112 -28.48 -14.45 -14.44
CA ALA A 112 -27.49 -14.07 -15.45
C ALA A 112 -27.02 -12.62 -15.26
N ALA A 113 -27.93 -11.70 -14.94
CA ALA A 113 -27.59 -10.31 -14.61
C ALA A 113 -26.71 -10.22 -13.35
N ARG A 114 -27.05 -10.97 -12.29
CA ARG A 114 -26.23 -11.03 -11.06
C ARG A 114 -24.83 -11.55 -11.32
N ARG A 115 -24.68 -12.59 -12.15
CA ARG A 115 -23.37 -13.14 -12.54
C ARG A 115 -22.54 -12.10 -13.28
N LYS A 116 -23.13 -11.44 -14.28
CA LYS A 116 -22.46 -10.35 -15.02
C LYS A 116 -22.04 -9.21 -14.10
N HIS A 117 -22.89 -8.81 -13.16
CA HIS A 117 -22.52 -7.78 -12.19
C HIS A 117 -21.39 -8.23 -11.26
N ALA A 118 -21.42 -9.48 -10.78
CA ALA A 118 -20.34 -10.02 -9.97
C ALA A 118 -19.02 -10.04 -10.75
N GLU A 119 -19.04 -10.50 -12.00
CA GLU A 119 -17.87 -10.48 -12.89
C GLU A 119 -17.32 -9.06 -13.10
N GLN A 120 -18.20 -8.09 -13.37
CA GLN A 120 -17.82 -6.67 -13.49
C GLN A 120 -17.24 -6.12 -12.18
N TRP A 121 -17.80 -6.49 -11.03
CA TRP A 121 -17.28 -6.06 -9.74
C TRP A 121 -15.89 -6.64 -9.46
N GLU A 122 -15.65 -7.90 -9.79
CA GLU A 122 -14.32 -8.53 -9.67
C GLU A 122 -13.32 -7.88 -10.65
N GLU A 123 -13.73 -7.59 -11.88
CA GLU A 123 -12.89 -6.88 -12.84
C GLU A 123 -12.52 -5.47 -12.35
N MET A 124 -13.50 -4.71 -11.86
CA MET A 124 -13.26 -3.37 -11.30
C MET A 124 -12.40 -3.43 -10.04
N ALA A 125 -12.57 -4.45 -9.20
CA ALA A 125 -11.73 -4.66 -8.01
C ALA A 125 -10.28 -5.00 -8.40
N ALA A 126 -10.09 -5.83 -9.42
CA ALA A 126 -8.77 -6.15 -9.96
C ALA A 126 -8.11 -4.91 -10.57
N GLN A 127 -8.83 -4.13 -11.37
CA GLN A 127 -8.35 -2.86 -11.93
C GLN A 127 -7.97 -1.88 -10.81
N ARG A 128 -8.78 -1.77 -9.77
CA ARG A 128 -8.48 -0.91 -8.62
C ARG A 128 -7.23 -1.35 -7.88
N SER A 129 -7.09 -2.64 -7.62
CA SER A 129 -5.89 -3.21 -6.98
C SER A 129 -4.63 -3.00 -7.81
N ALA A 130 -4.72 -3.11 -9.15
CA ALA A 130 -3.59 -2.86 -10.04
C ALA A 130 -3.18 -1.38 -9.99
N LEU A 131 -4.13 -0.46 -10.09
CA LEU A 131 -3.87 0.98 -9.98
C LEU A 131 -3.31 1.38 -8.62
N ASP A 132 -3.82 0.80 -7.53
CA ASP A 132 -3.31 1.08 -6.18
C ASP A 132 -1.87 0.55 -6.02
N ALA A 133 -1.52 -0.57 -6.67
CA ALA A 133 -0.14 -1.07 -6.72
C ALA A 133 0.78 -0.15 -7.53
N GLU A 134 0.36 0.29 -8.72
CA GLU A 134 1.10 1.27 -9.53
C GLU A 134 1.31 2.59 -8.78
N CYS A 135 0.27 3.10 -8.11
CA CYS A 135 0.36 4.28 -7.26
C CYS A 135 1.36 4.08 -6.11
N ALA A 136 1.40 2.89 -5.51
CA ALA A 136 2.33 2.58 -4.44
C ALA A 136 3.78 2.55 -4.94
N GLU A 137 4.03 1.99 -6.12
CA GLU A 137 5.37 1.99 -6.72
C GLU A 137 5.83 3.40 -7.09
N ILE A 138 4.99 4.20 -7.77
CA ILE A 138 5.31 5.60 -8.10
C ILE A 138 5.61 6.42 -6.84
N ARG A 139 4.87 6.19 -5.75
CA ARG A 139 5.15 6.85 -4.46
C ARG A 139 6.51 6.45 -3.89
N LYS A 140 6.85 5.16 -3.91
CA LYS A 140 8.17 4.68 -3.46
C LYS A 140 9.30 5.27 -4.30
N GLU A 141 9.14 5.33 -5.61
CA GLU A 141 10.12 5.94 -6.52
C GLU A 141 10.31 7.42 -6.19
N LEU A 142 9.23 8.18 -6.04
CA LEU A 142 9.29 9.59 -5.66
C LEU A 142 9.92 9.80 -4.29
N ASP A 143 9.55 9.00 -3.29
CA ASP A 143 10.13 9.07 -1.95
C ASP A 143 11.64 8.77 -1.97
N ALA A 144 12.06 7.81 -2.79
CA ALA A 144 13.48 7.49 -3.00
C ALA A 144 14.23 8.63 -3.69
N GLU A 145 13.65 9.25 -4.71
CA GLU A 145 14.25 10.42 -5.38
C GLU A 145 14.37 11.62 -4.45
N VAL A 146 13.33 11.91 -3.66
CA VAL A 146 13.36 12.98 -2.66
C VAL A 146 14.38 12.69 -1.57
N ALA A 147 14.48 11.44 -1.10
CA ALA A 147 15.51 11.04 -0.15
C ALA A 147 16.91 11.20 -0.74
N ARG A 148 17.12 10.83 -2.01
CA ARG A 148 18.40 11.01 -2.72
C ARG A 148 18.77 12.49 -2.82
N MET A 149 17.87 13.34 -3.31
CA MET A 149 18.12 14.78 -3.42
C MET A 149 18.43 15.41 -2.05
N ARG A 150 17.74 14.99 -0.98
CA ARG A 150 18.03 15.45 0.38
C ARG A 150 19.41 15.00 0.86
N ALA A 151 19.79 13.75 0.61
CA ALA A 151 21.11 13.26 0.96
C ALA A 151 22.22 14.00 0.19
N GLU A 152 22.05 14.20 -1.12
CA GLU A 152 22.99 14.94 -1.97
C GLU A 152 23.15 16.40 -1.49
N THR A 153 22.04 17.09 -1.22
CA THR A 153 22.08 18.47 -0.71
C THR A 153 22.70 18.56 0.68
N GLN A 154 22.42 17.61 1.56
CA GLN A 154 23.04 17.58 2.88
C GLN A 154 24.55 17.32 2.80
N GLN A 155 24.97 16.38 1.95
CA GLN A 155 26.39 16.12 1.69
C GLN A 155 27.08 17.37 1.14
N ALA A 156 26.50 18.06 0.15
CA ALA A 156 27.07 19.28 -0.42
C ALA A 156 27.21 20.41 0.62
N ILE A 157 26.24 20.52 1.55
CA ILE A 157 26.31 21.49 2.66
C ILE A 157 27.44 21.11 3.62
N GLU A 158 27.58 19.84 3.98
CA GLU A 158 28.62 19.36 4.89
C GLU A 158 30.02 19.55 4.28
N GLU A 159 30.20 19.24 3.00
CA GLU A 159 31.44 19.47 2.24
C GLU A 159 31.78 20.98 2.22
N ALA A 160 30.84 21.83 1.80
CA ALA A 160 31.07 23.28 1.77
C ALA A 160 31.37 23.87 3.16
N TRP A 161 30.77 23.32 4.22
CA TRP A 161 31.06 23.74 5.59
C TRP A 161 32.46 23.31 6.03
N GLN A 162 32.89 22.09 5.69
CA GLN A 162 34.24 21.62 5.97
C GLN A 162 35.29 22.44 5.22
N ASP A 163 35.05 22.75 3.95
CA ASP A 163 35.96 23.57 3.14
C ASP A 163 36.09 24.98 3.74
N ALA A 164 34.96 25.65 4.03
CA ALA A 164 34.97 26.97 4.65
C ALA A 164 35.64 26.98 6.04
N GLN A 165 35.48 25.90 6.80
CA GLN A 165 36.16 25.72 8.08
C GLN A 165 37.68 25.61 7.90
N GLN A 166 38.14 24.79 6.95
CA GLN A 166 39.55 24.62 6.65
C GLN A 166 40.20 25.92 6.15
N GLU A 167 39.54 26.64 5.25
CA GLU A 167 40.00 27.94 4.77
C GLU A 167 40.13 28.94 5.91
N ARG A 168 39.14 29.01 6.80
CA ARG A 168 39.20 29.89 7.96
C ARG A 168 40.38 29.53 8.87
N ASP A 169 40.57 28.24 9.15
CA ASP A 169 41.64 27.78 10.03
C ASP A 169 43.03 28.04 9.43
N GLN A 170 43.18 27.90 8.11
CA GLN A 170 44.39 28.29 7.38
C GLN A 170 44.65 29.79 7.50
N LEU A 171 43.66 30.64 7.20
CA LEU A 171 43.81 32.09 7.31
C LEU A 171 44.15 32.55 8.74
N LEU A 172 43.59 31.89 9.76
CA LEU A 172 43.94 32.16 11.15
C LEU A 172 45.38 31.75 11.47
N ALA A 173 45.85 30.61 10.97
CA ALA A 173 47.22 30.16 11.16
C ALA A 173 48.22 31.11 10.46
N ASP A 174 47.93 31.52 9.23
CA ASP A 174 48.76 32.46 8.47
C ASP A 174 48.82 33.82 9.18
N ALA A 175 47.67 34.36 9.60
CA ALA A 175 47.62 35.64 10.32
C ALA A 175 48.35 35.58 11.69
N GLN A 176 48.29 34.44 12.39
CA GLN A 176 49.06 34.22 13.62
C GLN A 176 50.55 34.21 13.35
N GLN A 177 50.99 33.49 12.31
CA GLN A 177 52.39 33.42 11.93
C GLN A 177 52.94 34.81 11.54
N GLU A 178 52.19 35.59 10.75
CA GLU A 178 52.57 36.96 10.41
C GLU A 178 52.67 37.86 11.65
N ALA A 179 51.70 37.77 12.57
CA ALA A 179 51.73 38.53 13.81
C ALA A 179 52.94 38.17 14.68
N ASP A 180 53.28 36.89 14.80
CA ASP A 180 54.44 36.42 15.55
C ASP A 180 55.75 36.90 14.93
N GLN A 181 55.86 36.91 13.59
CA GLN A 181 57.02 37.44 12.87
C GLN A 181 57.18 38.93 13.12
N LEU A 182 56.11 39.73 12.97
CA LEU A 182 56.15 41.18 13.23
C LEU A 182 56.52 41.48 14.68
N LEU A 183 56.04 40.69 15.63
CA LEU A 183 56.42 40.83 17.04
C LEU A 183 57.89 40.47 17.29
N ALA A 184 58.43 39.47 16.59
CA ALA A 184 59.84 39.10 16.69
C ALA A 184 60.74 40.21 16.11
N ASP A 185 60.41 40.73 14.94
CA ASP A 185 61.14 41.82 14.28
C ASP A 185 61.12 43.08 15.14
N ALA A 186 59.95 43.49 15.63
CA ALA A 186 59.83 44.66 16.51
C ALA A 186 60.62 44.52 17.82
N LYS A 187 60.72 43.30 18.38
CA LYS A 187 61.56 43.03 19.56
C LYS A 187 63.04 43.16 19.22
N GLN A 188 63.48 42.61 18.10
CA GLN A 188 64.87 42.69 17.65
C GLN A 188 65.28 44.14 17.38
N GLU A 189 64.44 44.94 16.72
CA GLU A 189 64.68 46.37 16.52
C GLU A 189 64.76 47.13 17.85
N ALA A 190 63.85 46.85 18.79
CA ALA A 190 63.88 47.47 20.11
C ALA A 190 65.15 47.11 20.90
N GLU A 191 65.65 45.88 20.77
CA GLU A 191 66.93 45.45 21.36
C GLU A 191 68.11 46.19 20.73
N GLN A 192 68.16 46.30 19.40
CA GLN A 192 69.20 47.07 18.70
C GLN A 192 69.19 48.55 19.10
N CYS A 193 68.02 49.18 19.18
CA CYS A 193 67.92 50.58 19.65
C CYS A 193 68.40 50.73 21.10
N ARG A 194 68.09 49.76 21.98
CA ARG A 194 68.59 49.76 23.36
C ARG A 194 70.10 49.62 23.42
N GLU A 195 70.70 48.76 22.60
CA GLU A 195 72.15 48.60 22.51
C GLU A 195 72.83 49.87 21.99
N GLN A 196 72.32 50.46 20.92
CA GLN A 196 72.82 51.74 20.40
C GLN A 196 72.73 52.85 21.46
N ALA A 197 71.61 52.94 22.18
CA ALA A 197 71.46 53.90 23.27
C ALA A 197 72.48 53.66 24.39
N ARG A 198 72.78 52.39 24.74
CA ARG A 198 73.83 52.05 25.72
C ARG A 198 75.20 52.52 25.25
N LEU A 199 75.59 52.23 24.01
CA LEU A 199 76.88 52.66 23.47
C LEU A 199 77.03 54.19 23.50
N VAL A 200 76.00 54.92 23.08
CA VAL A 200 76.00 56.39 23.12
C VAL A 200 76.10 56.92 24.56
N MET A 201 75.43 56.28 25.53
CA MET A 201 75.54 56.64 26.94
C MET A 201 76.94 56.34 27.50
N GLU A 202 77.54 55.20 27.15
CA GLU A 202 78.91 54.85 27.52
C GLU A 202 79.90 55.88 26.97
N GLU A 203 79.84 56.19 25.68
CA GLU A 203 80.66 57.25 25.07
C GLU A 203 80.45 58.62 25.75
N ALA A 204 79.21 59.01 26.04
CA ALA A 204 78.91 60.25 26.73
C ALA A 204 79.48 60.26 28.15
N SER A 205 79.44 59.11 28.85
CA SER A 205 80.04 58.95 30.17
C SER A 205 81.56 59.06 30.14
N GLU A 206 82.22 58.45 29.14
CA GLU A 206 83.67 58.57 28.94
C GLU A 206 84.09 60.00 28.62
N ARG A 207 83.34 60.69 27.74
CA ARG A 207 83.58 62.12 27.45
C ARG A 207 83.42 62.97 28.71
N ARG A 208 82.39 62.69 29.53
CA ARG A 208 82.21 63.35 30.83
C ARG A 208 83.39 63.12 31.76
N ILE A 209 83.89 61.89 31.87
CA ILE A 209 85.09 61.55 32.67
C ILE A 209 86.29 62.36 32.18
N LYS A 210 86.57 62.37 30.87
CA LYS A 210 87.69 63.15 30.29
C LYS A 210 87.59 64.64 30.59
N ILE A 211 86.40 65.23 30.45
CA ILE A 211 86.17 66.65 30.78
C ILE A 211 86.41 66.90 32.27
N LEU A 212 85.93 66.02 33.15
CA LEU A 212 86.15 66.14 34.59
C LEU A 212 87.64 66.02 34.94
N GLU A 213 88.37 65.09 34.32
CA GLU A 213 89.82 64.96 34.48
C GLU A 213 90.57 66.22 34.02
N GLN A 214 90.21 66.77 32.86
CA GLN A 214 90.76 68.03 32.36
C GLN A 214 90.50 69.19 33.33
N LEU A 215 89.27 69.32 33.83
CA LEU A 215 88.90 70.35 34.81
C LEU A 215 89.69 70.18 36.10
N MET A 216 89.84 68.95 36.63
CA MET A 216 90.69 68.70 37.80
C MET A 216 92.15 69.08 37.54
N GLY A 217 92.68 68.84 36.34
CA GLY A 217 94.00 69.29 35.94
C GLY A 217 94.14 70.81 35.99
N VAL A 218 93.15 71.53 35.44
CA VAL A 218 93.08 73.01 35.51
C VAL A 218 92.98 73.49 36.96
N PHE A 219 92.14 72.87 37.79
CA PHE A 219 92.04 73.21 39.22
C PHE A 219 93.38 73.04 39.94
N ARG A 220 94.09 71.92 39.74
CA ARG A 220 95.43 71.72 40.33
C ARG A 220 96.46 72.74 39.84
N ALA A 221 96.43 73.09 38.56
CA ALA A 221 97.30 74.14 38.02
C ALA A 221 97.00 75.49 38.67
N LEU A 222 95.71 75.84 38.83
CA LEU A 222 95.27 77.04 39.53
C LEU A 222 95.62 77.03 41.02
N GLU A 223 95.65 75.88 41.70
CA GLU A 223 96.11 75.77 43.09
C GLU A 223 97.60 76.10 43.25
N ALA A 224 98.44 75.86 42.22
CA ALA A 224 99.85 76.21 42.23
C ALA A 224 100.12 77.70 41.93
N VAL A 225 99.22 78.37 41.20
CA VAL A 225 99.37 79.78 40.78
C VAL A 225 99.63 80.74 41.95
N PRO A 226 98.97 80.67 43.13
CA PRO A 226 99.29 81.53 44.26
C PRO A 226 100.74 81.38 44.74
N ALA A 227 101.24 80.14 44.81
CA ALA A 227 102.62 79.87 45.20
C ALA A 227 103.62 80.36 44.13
N ASP A 228 103.29 80.16 42.85
CA ASP A 228 104.12 80.65 41.74
C ASP A 228 104.13 82.19 41.66
N LEU A 229 102.98 82.83 41.89
CA LEU A 229 102.88 84.29 41.98
C LEU A 229 103.62 84.84 43.20
N GLU A 230 103.52 84.19 44.36
CA GLU A 230 104.31 84.54 45.54
C GLU A 230 105.81 84.36 45.30
N SER A 231 106.22 83.30 44.60
CA SER A 231 107.62 83.07 44.23
C SER A 231 108.13 84.15 43.27
N ALA A 232 107.40 84.44 42.20
CA ALA A 232 107.72 85.51 41.26
C ALA A 232 107.73 86.90 41.94
N HIS A 233 106.84 87.12 42.91
CA HIS A 233 106.84 88.36 43.69
C HIS A 233 108.04 88.45 44.63
N ARG A 234 108.48 87.35 45.24
CA ARG A 234 109.70 87.28 46.07
C ARG A 234 110.97 87.45 45.23
N GLU A 235 111.05 86.88 44.04
CA GLU A 235 112.16 87.10 43.09
C GLU A 235 112.22 88.57 42.65
N ARG A 236 111.08 89.20 42.37
CA ARG A 236 111.02 90.64 42.08
C ARG A 236 111.44 91.51 43.27
N ILE A 237 111.06 91.13 44.49
CA ILE A 237 111.51 91.80 45.72
C ILE A 237 113.01 91.58 45.95
N GLN A 238 113.58 90.44 45.54
CA GLN A 238 115.03 90.20 45.60
C GLN A 238 115.80 90.99 44.53
N GLU A 239 115.29 91.10 43.30
CA GLU A 239 115.87 91.94 42.23
C GLU A 239 115.79 93.45 42.54
N GLU A 240 114.74 93.90 43.22
CA GLU A 240 114.59 95.31 43.66
C GLU A 240 115.41 95.64 44.93
N SER A 241 116.05 94.66 45.58
CA SER A 241 116.86 94.85 46.80
C SER A 241 118.39 94.85 46.60
N GLY A 242 118.85 94.82 45.35
CA GLY A 242 120.28 94.80 44.97
C GLY A 242 120.85 96.12 44.40
N VAL A 243 120.10 97.22 44.39
CA VAL A 243 120.58 98.53 43.90
C VAL A 243 120.27 99.64 44.90
N VAL A 244 121.31 100.25 45.47
CA VAL A 244 121.20 101.55 46.17
C VAL A 244 122.25 102.55 45.65
N VAL A 245 121.78 103.44 44.75
CA VAL A 245 121.93 104.92 44.68
C VAL A 245 123.34 105.56 44.58
N PRO A 246 123.56 106.51 43.65
CA PRO A 246 123.52 107.93 44.04
C PRO A 246 122.57 108.81 43.21
N PHE A 247 122.05 109.82 43.90
CA PHE A 247 121.16 110.88 43.46
C PHE A 247 122.00 112.04 42.91
N GLU A 248 121.80 112.48 41.67
CA GLU A 248 122.09 113.86 41.27
C GLU A 248 121.07 114.40 40.26
N GLN A 249 120.79 115.68 40.46
CA GLN A 249 119.65 116.44 40.00
C GLN A 249 120.23 117.71 39.35
N LYS A 250 119.75 118.10 38.15
CA LYS A 250 119.24 119.45 37.81
C LYS A 250 119.30 119.79 36.29
N PHE A 251 118.10 120.04 35.75
CA PHE A 251 117.61 121.13 34.89
C PHE A 251 118.44 121.73 33.73
N SER A 252 117.78 121.90 32.56
CA SER A 252 117.59 123.17 31.81
C SER A 252 116.86 122.87 30.48
N ALA A 253 115.59 123.28 30.29
CA ALA A 253 115.08 124.48 29.62
C ALA A 253 115.11 124.46 28.07
N GLY A 254 113.96 124.76 27.46
CA GLY A 254 113.78 124.92 26.00
C GLY A 254 112.49 124.32 25.49
#